data_AF-A0A6G6SH60-F1
#
_entry.id   AF-A0A6G6SH60-F1
#
_cell.length_a   1.000
_cell.length_b   1.000
_cell.length_c   1.000
_cell.angle_alpha   90.00
_cell.angle_beta   90.00
_cell.angle_gamma   90.00
#
_symmetry.space_group_name_H-M   'P 1'
#
loop_
_entity.id
_entity.type
_entity.pdbx_description
1 polymer ?
#
loop_
_entity_poly.entity_id
_entity_poly.type
_entity_poly.pdbx_seq_one_letter_code
_entity_poly.pdbx_strand_id
1 'polypeptide(L)'
;MNSSTIRKNGFHSIINVMKDNRVDVAIWEKLHPNHKFTEISFSFPAYTELRTDKYNTIITLNKSQQAFAKEVLQLWADIANIKFIEKKAGYDTNIKIGLYNNEFEYYDQYSVKTGGFAIYPAKEKYSEKEISSFSDYSESGQVWINTSQAKYIKTIKKSKFTPEKKAKLEAFIKKSDNIDYCYTEDEIGIHIYKKLNISPELEKNLEPPKKGTYKFYTYIHEIGHVLGLPHTFNDYDNFDIKENSFQYSVMSYNMPKKEYADFHYNFPISPMLIDIYFIQQLYGKNTSTRTGDTVYGFNSNSERKAYTLDTDRDVIISCIWDAGGNDTLDFSQYDVEQKIDLNEGAFSSIGGLENNISIAFGTIIENALGGLKDNYILGNHVDNYLKGNKGNDILSGKKGDDTLYGEQGDDILYGDDGDDTLYGGIGNDTLYGDNGDDLIFGEKGDDILFSGKGQDILYGGSGNDVLIAIEGDNILDGGYHDDTFIIKGGNNKLFGSQGKDNFIFSLEKNTYSHNIIYDFNKDEDAISFQLLEDNILINPLLTKEFSDKNNEIKISYDNKKTTLEITNNNKPINNQLTIDIVGYFSYEDLFLNNS
;
A
#
# COMPACT_ATOMS: atom_id res chain seq x y z
N MET A 1 13.54 -16.37 35.41
CA MET A 1 13.37 -14.90 35.57
C MET A 1 11.99 -14.55 35.04
N ASN A 2 11.24 -13.71 35.76
CA ASN A 2 9.79 -13.54 35.66
C ASN A 2 9.28 -13.07 34.29
N SER A 3 8.18 -13.70 33.87
CA SER A 3 7.49 -13.59 32.58
C SER A 3 6.56 -12.37 32.43
N SER A 4 6.92 -11.21 32.99
CA SER A 4 6.06 -10.02 33.00
C SER A 4 6.75 -8.71 32.61
N THR A 5 7.86 -8.78 31.87
CA THR A 5 8.51 -7.59 31.33
C THR A 5 9.07 -7.93 29.95
N ILE A 6 8.70 -7.14 28.94
CA ILE A 6 8.92 -7.31 27.48
C ILE A 6 7.75 -8.02 26.76
N ARG A 7 6.61 -7.33 26.63
CA ARG A 7 5.67 -7.52 25.51
C ARG A 7 5.30 -6.16 24.95
N LYS A 8 6.23 -5.56 24.20
CA LYS A 8 5.88 -4.62 23.14
C LYS A 8 5.68 -5.49 21.90
N ASN A 9 4.44 -5.95 21.67
CA ASN A 9 4.10 -6.82 20.55
C ASN A 9 4.10 -6.00 19.25
N GLY A 10 4.71 -6.51 18.18
CA GLY A 10 4.62 -5.93 16.84
C GLY A 10 5.80 -6.33 15.94
N PHE A 11 6.00 -5.59 14.84
CA PHE A 11 7.10 -5.76 13.87
C PHE A 11 8.47 -6.06 14.53
N HIS A 12 8.87 -5.28 15.54
CA HIS A 12 10.14 -5.45 16.26
C HIS A 12 10.26 -6.80 16.99
N SER A 13 9.15 -7.38 17.47
CA SER A 13 9.17 -8.69 18.12
C SER A 13 9.56 -9.78 17.13
N ILE A 14 9.00 -9.76 15.93
CA ILE A 14 9.35 -10.73 14.87
C ILE A 14 10.80 -10.56 14.44
N ILE A 15 11.27 -9.33 14.28
CA ILE A 15 12.69 -9.08 13.97
C ILE A 15 13.61 -9.68 15.03
N ASN A 16 13.26 -9.58 16.32
CA ASN A 16 14.05 -10.20 17.39
C ASN A 16 14.00 -11.74 17.34
N VAL A 17 12.81 -12.32 17.12
CA VAL A 17 12.68 -13.78 16.92
C VAL A 17 13.55 -14.26 15.76
N MET A 18 13.51 -13.56 14.63
CA MET A 18 14.35 -13.88 13.49
C MET A 18 15.84 -13.74 13.84
N LYS A 19 16.26 -12.70 14.57
CA LYS A 19 17.66 -12.57 15.01
C LYS A 19 18.08 -13.72 15.91
N ASP A 20 17.23 -14.12 16.86
CA ASP A 20 17.51 -15.22 17.80
C ASP A 20 17.60 -16.56 17.07
N ASN A 21 16.70 -16.82 16.12
CA ASN A 21 16.74 -18.01 15.27
C ASN A 21 17.96 -18.06 14.34
N ARG A 22 18.63 -16.92 14.11
CA ARG A 22 19.79 -16.81 13.23
C ARG A 22 21.13 -17.02 13.93
N VAL A 23 21.18 -17.20 15.25
CA VAL A 23 22.44 -17.21 16.02
C VAL A 23 23.48 -18.18 15.45
N ASP A 24 23.03 -19.29 14.84
CA ASP A 24 23.91 -20.28 14.21
C ASP A 24 23.93 -20.24 12.67
N VAL A 25 23.20 -19.32 12.05
CA VAL A 25 23.05 -19.19 10.58
C VAL A 25 24.02 -18.14 10.02
N ALA A 26 24.84 -18.52 9.03
CA ALA A 26 25.80 -17.60 8.41
C ALA A 26 25.15 -16.67 7.34
N ILE A 27 25.94 -15.76 6.79
CA ILE A 27 25.63 -15.02 5.54
C ILE A 27 26.71 -15.29 4.52
N TRP A 28 26.39 -15.09 3.23
CA TRP A 28 27.44 -14.97 2.22
C TRP A 28 28.18 -13.64 2.40
N GLU A 29 29.50 -13.71 2.50
CA GLU A 29 30.33 -12.53 2.74
C GLU A 29 30.77 -11.89 1.42
N LYS A 30 30.99 -10.57 1.44
CA LYS A 30 31.64 -9.88 0.34
C LYS A 30 33.06 -10.42 0.14
N LEU A 31 33.42 -10.69 -1.11
CA LEU A 31 34.80 -11.04 -1.47
C LEU A 31 35.79 -9.95 -1.04
N HIS A 32 35.39 -8.68 -1.18
CA HIS A 32 36.17 -7.51 -0.75
C HIS A 32 35.27 -6.49 -0.04
N PRO A 33 35.73 -5.88 1.09
CA PRO A 33 34.92 -4.91 1.85
C PRO A 33 34.42 -3.71 1.02
N ASN A 34 35.17 -3.32 -0.01
CA ASN A 34 34.86 -2.16 -0.85
C ASN A 34 33.87 -2.48 -1.98
N HIS A 35 33.49 -3.75 -2.19
CA HIS A 35 32.50 -4.07 -3.21
C HIS A 35 31.12 -3.56 -2.79
N LYS A 36 30.39 -2.95 -3.73
CA LYS A 36 29.00 -2.51 -3.49
C LYS A 36 28.12 -3.72 -3.17
N PHE A 37 28.24 -4.79 -3.95
CA PHE A 37 27.43 -6.00 -3.85
C PHE A 37 28.18 -7.18 -3.23
N THR A 38 27.44 -8.05 -2.54
CA THR A 38 27.86 -9.42 -2.26
C THR A 38 27.64 -10.26 -3.50
N GLU A 39 28.71 -10.80 -4.08
CA GLU A 39 28.63 -11.68 -5.24
C GLU A 39 28.36 -13.12 -4.79
N ILE A 40 27.25 -13.68 -5.24
CA ILE A 40 26.79 -15.03 -4.85
C ILE A 40 26.68 -15.88 -6.11
N SER A 41 27.52 -16.90 -6.23
CA SER A 41 27.46 -17.82 -7.36
C SER A 41 26.26 -18.76 -7.23
N PHE A 42 25.59 -19.06 -8.35
CA PHE A 42 24.53 -20.07 -8.37
C PHE A 42 24.64 -20.98 -9.59
N SER A 43 24.06 -22.16 -9.51
CA SER A 43 23.99 -23.10 -10.62
C SER A 43 22.68 -23.90 -10.59
N PHE A 44 22.41 -24.56 -11.71
CA PHE A 44 21.40 -25.61 -11.82
C PHE A 44 22.13 -26.93 -12.06
N PRO A 45 22.47 -27.68 -11.00
CA PRO A 45 23.23 -28.91 -11.12
C PRO A 45 22.60 -29.92 -12.07
N ALA A 46 23.44 -30.69 -12.75
CA ALA A 46 23.03 -31.82 -13.58
C ALA A 46 22.62 -33.04 -12.72
N TYR A 47 21.85 -32.83 -11.65
CA TYR A 47 21.37 -33.86 -10.72
C TYR A 47 20.77 -35.09 -11.42
N THR A 48 19.98 -34.92 -12.48
CA THR A 48 19.42 -36.05 -13.22
C THR A 48 20.47 -36.92 -13.91
N GLU A 49 21.63 -36.35 -14.27
CA GLU A 49 22.76 -37.09 -14.87
C GLU A 49 23.71 -37.64 -13.80
N LEU A 50 23.82 -36.94 -12.67
CA LEU A 50 24.70 -37.29 -11.55
C LEU A 50 24.06 -38.25 -10.53
N ARG A 51 22.75 -38.51 -10.64
CA ARG A 51 22.04 -39.41 -9.73
C ARG A 51 22.50 -40.85 -9.89
N THR A 52 22.43 -41.58 -8.78
CA THR A 52 22.69 -43.02 -8.73
C THR A 52 21.45 -43.75 -8.22
N ASP A 53 21.49 -45.08 -8.10
CA ASP A 53 20.39 -45.85 -7.51
C ASP A 53 20.02 -45.39 -6.08
N LYS A 54 20.97 -44.74 -5.37
CA LYS A 54 20.77 -44.16 -4.05
C LYS A 54 19.96 -42.85 -4.06
N TYR A 55 20.03 -42.09 -5.16
CA TYR A 55 19.46 -40.74 -5.26
C TYR A 55 18.53 -40.61 -6.48
N ASN A 56 17.60 -41.53 -6.67
CA ASN A 56 16.84 -41.62 -7.92
C ASN A 56 15.76 -40.55 -8.09
N THR A 57 15.37 -39.81 -7.04
CA THR A 57 14.24 -38.87 -7.09
C THR A 57 14.61 -37.41 -7.34
N ILE A 58 15.91 -37.09 -7.32
CA ILE A 58 16.41 -35.73 -7.57
C ILE A 58 16.50 -35.42 -9.07
N ILE A 59 16.07 -34.21 -9.40
CA ILE A 59 15.77 -33.77 -10.76
C ILE A 59 16.42 -32.40 -11.02
N THR A 60 17.02 -32.26 -12.19
CA THR A 60 17.51 -30.99 -12.73
C THR A 60 16.36 -30.15 -13.26
N LEU A 61 16.36 -28.84 -12.95
CA LEU A 61 15.37 -27.91 -13.49
C LEU A 61 15.48 -27.85 -15.02
N ASN A 62 14.35 -27.89 -15.71
CA ASN A 62 14.30 -27.62 -17.15
C ASN A 62 14.48 -26.11 -17.44
N LYS A 63 14.60 -25.72 -18.71
CA LYS A 63 14.90 -24.32 -19.09
C LYS A 63 13.86 -23.30 -18.60
N SER A 64 12.57 -23.63 -18.62
CA SER A 64 11.51 -22.70 -18.17
C SER A 64 11.53 -22.55 -16.65
N GLN A 65 11.79 -23.63 -15.92
CA GLN A 65 11.99 -23.58 -14.46
C GLN A 65 13.27 -22.84 -14.06
N GLN A 66 14.36 -23.00 -14.82
CA GLN A 66 15.59 -22.23 -14.61
C GLN A 66 15.35 -20.73 -14.82
N ALA A 67 14.62 -20.35 -15.87
CA ALA A 67 14.23 -18.96 -16.10
C ALA A 67 13.39 -18.42 -14.93
N PHE A 68 12.40 -19.18 -14.47
CA PHE A 68 11.60 -18.82 -13.30
C PHE A 68 12.44 -18.66 -12.02
N ALA A 69 13.36 -19.60 -11.73
CA ALA A 69 14.24 -19.51 -10.58
C ALA A 69 15.16 -18.26 -10.65
N LYS A 70 15.61 -17.88 -11.85
CA LYS A 70 16.34 -16.62 -12.07
C LYS A 70 15.46 -15.39 -11.81
N GLU A 71 14.19 -15.42 -12.21
CA GLU A 71 13.24 -14.34 -11.87
C GLU A 71 13.12 -14.19 -10.34
N VAL A 72 13.03 -15.29 -9.59
CA VAL A 72 12.95 -15.23 -8.11
C VAL A 72 14.27 -14.76 -7.48
N LEU A 73 15.43 -15.20 -7.98
CA LEU A 73 16.71 -14.66 -7.55
C LEU A 73 16.79 -13.15 -7.81
N GLN A 74 16.28 -12.69 -8.96
CA GLN A 74 16.24 -11.26 -9.29
C GLN A 74 15.37 -10.46 -8.32
N LEU A 75 14.25 -11.00 -7.81
CA LEU A 75 13.45 -10.33 -6.78
C LEU A 75 14.25 -10.04 -5.51
N TRP A 76 15.12 -10.96 -5.08
CA TRP A 76 16.00 -10.73 -3.93
C TRP A 76 17.16 -9.75 -4.24
N ALA A 77 17.68 -9.77 -5.46
CA ALA A 77 18.72 -8.83 -5.90
C ALA A 77 18.18 -7.41 -6.10
N ASP A 78 16.90 -7.26 -6.45
CA ASP A 78 16.24 -5.97 -6.59
C ASP A 78 16.20 -5.22 -5.25
N ILE A 79 16.04 -5.93 -4.13
CA ILE A 79 15.79 -5.31 -2.82
C ILE A 79 17.03 -5.16 -1.94
N ALA A 80 18.11 -5.89 -2.24
CA ALA A 80 19.33 -5.93 -1.43
C ALA A 80 20.60 -5.92 -2.30
N ASN A 81 21.75 -5.47 -1.77
CA ASN A 81 23.01 -5.43 -2.52
C ASN A 81 23.62 -6.84 -2.72
N ILE A 82 22.92 -7.66 -3.48
CA ILE A 82 23.29 -9.01 -3.88
C ILE A 82 23.44 -9.02 -5.40
N LYS A 83 24.50 -9.67 -5.90
CA LYS A 83 24.70 -9.92 -7.32
C LYS A 83 24.84 -11.41 -7.55
N PHE A 84 23.85 -12.02 -8.19
CA PHE A 84 23.88 -13.43 -8.53
C PHE A 84 24.70 -13.68 -9.79
N ILE A 85 25.59 -14.68 -9.73
CA ILE A 85 26.49 -15.04 -10.83
C ILE A 85 26.23 -16.49 -11.21
N GLU A 86 25.62 -16.71 -12.38
CA GLU A 86 25.37 -18.06 -12.88
C GLU A 86 26.69 -18.74 -13.27
N LYS A 87 26.88 -19.98 -12.80
CA LYS A 87 27.98 -20.85 -13.17
C LYS A 87 27.47 -22.10 -13.87
N LYS A 88 28.38 -22.80 -14.56
CA LYS A 88 28.07 -24.07 -15.22
C LYS A 88 27.79 -25.14 -14.17
N ALA A 89 26.91 -26.09 -14.52
CA ALA A 89 26.51 -27.22 -13.68
C ALA A 89 27.64 -28.19 -13.27
N GLY A 90 28.87 -28.02 -13.76
CA GLY A 90 30.03 -28.85 -13.39
C GLY A 90 30.86 -28.30 -12.23
N TYR A 91 30.43 -27.22 -11.59
CA TYR A 91 31.12 -26.57 -10.49
C TYR A 91 30.20 -26.48 -9.27
N ASP A 92 30.77 -26.63 -8.08
CA ASP A 92 30.08 -26.25 -6.85
C ASP A 92 29.86 -24.74 -6.84
N THR A 93 28.76 -24.27 -6.26
CA THR A 93 28.38 -22.85 -6.18
C THR A 93 27.87 -22.50 -4.80
N ASN A 94 27.67 -21.21 -4.50
CA ASN A 94 27.05 -20.82 -3.23
C ASN A 94 25.61 -21.34 -3.18
N ILE A 95 24.82 -21.11 -4.23
CA ILE A 95 23.44 -21.59 -4.32
C ILE A 95 23.33 -22.69 -5.37
N LYS A 96 22.62 -23.77 -5.04
CA LYS A 96 22.32 -24.88 -5.96
C LYS A 96 20.83 -25.16 -5.93
N ILE A 97 20.16 -25.07 -7.06
CA ILE A 97 18.71 -25.26 -7.11
C ILE A 97 18.40 -26.58 -7.79
N GLY A 98 17.64 -27.42 -7.10
CA GLY A 98 17.21 -28.73 -7.57
C GLY A 98 15.74 -28.99 -7.27
N LEU A 99 15.20 -30.02 -7.91
CA LEU A 99 13.86 -30.53 -7.65
C LEU A 99 13.98 -31.94 -7.08
N TYR A 100 12.96 -32.37 -6.34
CA TYR A 100 12.80 -33.77 -5.99
C TYR A 100 11.34 -34.18 -6.12
N ASN A 101 11.10 -35.45 -6.42
CA ASN A 101 9.76 -36.04 -6.33
C ASN A 101 9.74 -37.10 -5.22
N ASN A 102 8.58 -37.37 -4.65
CA ASN A 102 8.30 -38.45 -3.70
C ASN A 102 9.01 -38.40 -2.34
N GLU A 103 10.32 -38.62 -2.32
CA GLU A 103 11.17 -38.79 -1.14
C GLU A 103 12.38 -37.88 -1.29
N PHE A 104 12.73 -37.19 -0.21
CA PHE A 104 14.02 -36.53 -0.17
C PHE A 104 15.06 -37.49 0.40
N GLU A 105 15.73 -38.18 -0.52
CA GLU A 105 16.67 -39.30 -0.25
C GLU A 105 17.95 -38.86 0.49
N TYR A 106 18.19 -37.55 0.64
CA TYR A 106 19.34 -37.05 1.40
C TYR A 106 19.19 -37.23 2.91
N TYR A 107 17.96 -37.13 3.43
CA TYR A 107 17.65 -37.21 4.86
C TYR A 107 16.64 -38.32 5.20
N ASP A 108 16.37 -39.24 4.25
CA ASP A 108 15.35 -40.30 4.38
C ASP A 108 13.97 -39.73 4.79
N GLN A 109 13.60 -38.56 4.25
CA GLN A 109 12.36 -37.88 4.59
C GLN A 109 11.29 -38.08 3.51
N TYR A 110 10.20 -38.75 3.91
CA TYR A 110 9.00 -38.91 3.11
C TYR A 110 8.03 -37.78 3.40
N SER A 111 7.92 -36.81 2.49
CA SER A 111 6.80 -35.89 2.59
C SER A 111 6.35 -35.39 1.23
N VAL A 112 5.28 -35.99 0.73
CA VAL A 112 4.50 -35.42 -0.38
C VAL A 112 3.77 -34.13 0.02
N LYS A 113 3.85 -33.72 1.30
CA LYS A 113 3.22 -32.51 1.83
C LYS A 113 4.19 -31.32 1.94
N THR A 114 5.50 -31.54 1.98
CA THR A 114 6.45 -30.42 2.09
C THR A 114 6.49 -29.62 0.80
N GLY A 115 6.53 -28.29 0.91
CA GLY A 115 6.67 -27.39 -0.25
C GLY A 115 8.05 -27.50 -0.88
N GLY A 116 9.07 -27.45 -0.03
CA GLY A 116 10.50 -27.51 -0.33
C GLY A 116 11.28 -27.50 0.98
N PHE A 117 12.59 -27.38 0.88
CA PHE A 117 13.48 -26.99 1.98
C PHE A 117 14.78 -26.43 1.40
N ALA A 118 15.52 -25.73 2.24
CA ALA A 118 16.79 -25.13 1.91
C ALA A 118 17.80 -25.30 3.04
N ILE A 119 19.08 -25.32 2.67
CA ILE A 119 20.18 -25.41 3.62
C ILE A 119 20.89 -24.06 3.67
N TYR A 120 20.95 -23.48 4.87
CA TYR A 120 21.55 -22.18 5.13
C TYR A 120 23.00 -22.02 4.61
N PRO A 121 23.48 -20.77 4.45
CA PRO A 121 24.90 -20.50 4.24
C PRO A 121 25.75 -21.11 5.36
N ALA A 122 26.88 -21.72 4.99
CA ALA A 122 27.87 -22.24 5.91
C ALA A 122 28.80 -21.13 6.38
N LYS A 123 29.36 -21.30 7.59
CA LYS A 123 30.41 -20.40 8.13
C LYS A 123 31.76 -20.61 7.42
N GLU A 124 31.96 -21.75 6.77
CA GLU A 124 33.17 -22.04 6.01
C GLU A 124 33.21 -21.22 4.72
N LYS A 125 34.39 -20.72 4.36
CA LYS A 125 34.57 -19.98 3.11
C LYS A 125 34.32 -20.89 1.93
N TYR A 126 33.35 -20.52 1.10
CA TYR A 126 33.10 -21.17 -0.17
C TYR A 126 34.35 -21.16 -1.06
N SER A 127 34.62 -22.29 -1.71
CA SER A 127 35.65 -22.45 -2.73
C SER A 127 35.08 -23.12 -3.96
N GLU A 128 35.34 -22.56 -5.14
CA GLU A 128 34.92 -23.14 -6.42
C GLU A 128 35.68 -24.46 -6.67
N LYS A 129 34.94 -25.56 -6.84
CA LYS A 129 35.47 -26.91 -7.05
C LYS A 129 34.71 -27.62 -8.16
N GLU A 130 35.42 -28.33 -9.02
CA GLU A 130 34.80 -29.18 -10.05
C GLU A 130 34.08 -30.37 -9.41
N ILE A 131 32.95 -30.72 -10.01
CA ILE A 131 32.06 -31.79 -9.57
C ILE A 131 32.20 -32.98 -10.50
N SER A 132 32.43 -34.16 -9.90
CA SER A 132 32.49 -35.43 -10.63
C SER A 132 31.37 -36.40 -10.25
N SER A 133 30.72 -36.16 -9.11
CA SER A 133 29.64 -36.96 -8.56
C SER A 133 28.68 -36.09 -7.74
N PHE A 134 27.44 -36.55 -7.51
CA PHE A 134 26.48 -35.86 -6.66
C PHE A 134 27.05 -35.52 -5.26
N SER A 135 27.82 -36.42 -4.68
CA SER A 135 28.44 -36.25 -3.35
C SER A 135 29.54 -35.20 -3.28
N ASP A 136 29.99 -34.66 -4.41
CA ASP A 136 31.02 -33.61 -4.42
C ASP A 136 30.45 -32.22 -4.09
N TYR A 137 29.14 -32.02 -4.21
CA TYR A 137 28.49 -30.75 -3.88
C TYR A 137 28.49 -30.50 -2.37
N SER A 138 28.80 -29.28 -1.96
CA SER A 138 28.56 -28.88 -0.58
C SER A 138 27.07 -28.88 -0.26
N GLU A 139 26.73 -29.23 0.99
CA GLU A 139 25.35 -29.17 1.51
C GLU A 139 24.81 -27.74 1.56
N SER A 140 25.66 -26.80 1.98
CA SER A 140 25.26 -25.40 2.14
C SER A 140 24.76 -24.78 0.84
N GLY A 141 23.67 -24.02 0.97
CA GLY A 141 23.03 -23.26 -0.11
C GLY A 141 22.28 -24.12 -1.12
N GLN A 142 22.03 -25.39 -0.81
CA GLN A 142 21.11 -26.19 -1.60
C GLN A 142 19.66 -25.75 -1.36
N VAL A 143 18.92 -25.60 -2.46
CA VAL A 143 17.48 -25.33 -2.53
C VAL A 143 16.80 -26.49 -3.21
N TRP A 144 15.80 -27.07 -2.56
CA TRP A 144 15.08 -28.22 -3.08
C TRP A 144 13.59 -27.98 -3.09
N ILE A 145 13.00 -28.02 -4.29
CA ILE A 145 11.57 -27.82 -4.46
C ILE A 145 10.88 -29.16 -4.73
N ASN A 146 9.86 -29.44 -3.92
CA ASN A 146 9.10 -30.67 -4.04
C ASN A 146 8.14 -30.61 -5.25
N THR A 147 8.27 -31.53 -6.18
CA THR A 147 7.37 -31.63 -7.34
C THR A 147 6.38 -32.78 -7.23
N SER A 148 6.37 -33.49 -6.08
CA SER A 148 5.46 -34.61 -5.81
C SER A 148 4.01 -34.27 -6.12
N GLN A 149 3.37 -35.13 -6.91
CA GLN A 149 1.92 -35.10 -7.12
C GLN A 149 1.34 -36.36 -6.50
N ALA A 150 0.43 -36.19 -5.55
CA ALA A 150 -0.21 -37.30 -4.89
C ALA A 150 -1.71 -37.05 -4.68
N LYS A 151 -2.52 -38.06 -4.94
CA LYS A 151 -3.96 -38.06 -4.68
C LYS A 151 -4.22 -38.61 -3.29
N TYR A 152 -4.84 -37.83 -2.42
CA TYR A 152 -5.31 -38.34 -1.13
C TYR A 152 -6.30 -39.49 -1.32
N ILE A 153 -6.11 -40.57 -0.56
CA ILE A 153 -6.95 -41.77 -0.61
C ILE A 153 -7.83 -41.85 0.63
N LYS A 154 -7.23 -41.87 1.83
CA LYS A 154 -7.96 -42.00 3.11
C LYS A 154 -7.09 -41.68 4.32
N THR A 155 -7.74 -41.34 5.42
CA THR A 155 -7.15 -41.26 6.77
C THR A 155 -7.57 -42.45 7.61
N ILE A 156 -6.61 -43.10 8.25
CA ILE A 156 -6.81 -44.13 9.26
C ILE A 156 -6.58 -43.47 10.62
N LYS A 157 -7.67 -43.21 11.37
CA LYS A 157 -7.59 -42.54 12.68
C LYS A 157 -6.69 -43.29 13.66
N LYS A 158 -5.93 -42.55 14.46
CA LYS A 158 -4.98 -43.10 15.45
C LYS A 158 -5.65 -44.00 16.49
N SER A 159 -6.89 -43.68 16.88
CA SER A 159 -7.73 -44.51 17.76
C SER A 159 -8.05 -45.92 17.22
N LYS A 160 -7.75 -46.19 15.94
CA LYS A 160 -7.94 -47.50 15.31
C LYS A 160 -6.62 -48.29 15.13
N PHE A 161 -5.48 -47.74 15.54
CA PHE A 161 -4.17 -48.39 15.46
C PHE A 161 -3.92 -49.31 16.66
N THR A 162 -4.01 -50.62 16.42
CA THR A 162 -3.31 -51.60 17.25
C THR A 162 -1.86 -51.72 16.75
N PRO A 163 -0.88 -52.10 17.59
CA PRO A 163 0.49 -52.35 17.17
C PRO A 163 0.59 -53.27 15.94
N GLU A 164 -0.30 -54.27 15.87
CA GLU A 164 -0.38 -55.22 14.77
C GLU A 164 -0.86 -54.60 13.44
N LYS A 165 -1.77 -53.60 13.49
CA LYS A 165 -2.19 -52.83 12.32
C LYS A 165 -1.12 -51.84 11.88
N LYS A 166 -0.32 -51.30 12.82
CA LYS A 166 0.86 -50.48 12.51
C LYS A 166 1.90 -51.29 11.77
N ALA A 167 2.26 -52.45 12.29
CA ALA A 167 3.19 -53.37 11.63
C ALA A 167 2.69 -53.83 10.24
N LYS A 168 1.38 -54.08 10.05
CA LYS A 168 0.82 -54.41 8.73
C LYS A 168 0.89 -53.25 7.74
N LEU A 169 0.67 -52.01 8.20
CA LEU A 169 0.79 -50.83 7.38
C LEU A 169 2.26 -50.61 7.00
N GLU A 170 3.18 -50.62 7.97
CA GLU A 170 4.62 -50.51 7.75
C GLU A 170 5.13 -51.59 6.81
N ALA A 171 4.67 -52.84 6.95
CA ALA A 171 4.98 -53.93 6.03
C ALA A 171 4.37 -53.74 4.64
N PHE A 172 3.17 -53.15 4.54
CA PHE A 172 2.57 -52.79 3.25
C PHE A 172 3.39 -51.71 2.53
N ILE A 173 3.79 -50.65 3.25
CA ILE A 173 4.64 -49.58 2.72
C ILE A 173 6.02 -50.09 2.37
N LYS A 174 6.60 -51.01 3.15
CA LYS A 174 7.92 -51.60 2.86
C LYS A 174 7.89 -52.58 1.69
N LYS A 175 6.71 -53.06 1.29
CA LYS A 175 6.51 -54.08 0.24
C LYS A 175 5.89 -53.54 -1.05
N SER A 176 5.16 -52.42 -0.99
CA SER A 176 5.00 -51.54 -2.15
C SER A 176 6.29 -50.75 -2.21
N ASP A 177 7.10 -50.82 -3.25
CA ASP A 177 8.47 -50.24 -3.26
C ASP A 177 8.52 -48.69 -3.21
N ASN A 178 7.71 -48.01 -2.39
CA ASN A 178 7.41 -46.58 -2.45
C ASN A 178 6.94 -46.11 -3.84
N ILE A 179 6.66 -46.99 -4.81
CA ILE A 179 6.37 -46.56 -6.19
C ILE A 179 4.97 -45.92 -6.26
N ASP A 180 3.91 -46.60 -5.81
CA ASP A 180 2.53 -46.14 -6.06
C ASP A 180 1.86 -45.37 -4.91
N TYR A 181 2.30 -45.57 -3.67
CA TYR A 181 1.64 -45.00 -2.49
C TYR A 181 2.64 -44.46 -1.47
N CYS A 182 2.21 -43.46 -0.69
CA CYS A 182 2.93 -42.93 0.46
C CYS A 182 1.96 -42.56 1.60
N TYR A 183 2.51 -42.23 2.76
CA TYR A 183 1.71 -41.85 3.91
C TYR A 183 2.35 -40.72 4.72
N THR A 184 1.53 -40.02 5.50
CA THR A 184 1.98 -39.10 6.56
C THR A 184 1.25 -39.46 7.87
N GLU A 185 1.88 -39.26 9.02
CA GLU A 185 1.26 -39.44 10.34
C GLU A 185 1.17 -38.07 11.04
N ASP A 186 -0.01 -37.74 11.58
CA ASP A 186 -0.21 -36.59 12.46
C ASP A 186 -1.00 -36.99 13.73
N GLU A 187 -1.50 -36.00 14.48
CA GLU A 187 -2.29 -36.23 15.69
C GLU A 187 -3.63 -36.94 15.41
N ILE A 188 -4.21 -36.73 14.22
CA ILE A 188 -5.51 -37.28 13.81
C ILE A 188 -5.34 -38.74 13.36
N GLY A 189 -4.26 -39.06 12.66
CA GLY A 189 -3.93 -40.43 12.29
C GLY A 189 -2.98 -40.55 11.10
N ILE A 190 -3.09 -41.66 10.38
CA ILE A 190 -2.26 -41.94 9.21
C ILE A 190 -3.01 -41.67 7.92
N HIS A 191 -2.49 -40.78 7.10
CA HIS A 191 -3.04 -40.34 5.83
C HIS A 191 -2.34 -41.06 4.70
N ILE A 192 -3.09 -41.71 3.81
CA ILE A 192 -2.55 -42.46 2.67
C ILE A 192 -2.81 -41.69 1.38
N TYR A 193 -1.80 -41.63 0.52
CA TYR A 193 -1.83 -40.98 -0.77
C TYR A 193 -1.37 -41.93 -1.87
N LYS A 194 -1.93 -41.77 -3.08
CA LYS A 194 -1.49 -42.43 -4.31
C LYS A 194 -0.63 -41.45 -5.11
N LYS A 195 0.61 -41.82 -5.43
CA LYS A 195 1.52 -41.02 -6.25
C LYS A 195 1.02 -40.94 -7.69
N LEU A 196 1.19 -39.78 -8.33
CA LEU A 196 0.69 -39.50 -9.68
C LEU A 196 1.81 -39.24 -10.69
N ASN A 197 2.99 -38.79 -10.25
CA ASN A 197 4.08 -38.34 -11.12
C ASN A 197 5.31 -39.27 -11.14
N ILE A 198 5.11 -40.59 -11.26
CA ILE A 198 6.18 -41.61 -11.19
C ILE A 198 6.90 -41.84 -12.54
N SER A 199 6.66 -41.01 -13.57
CA SER A 199 7.28 -41.20 -14.89
C SER A 199 8.37 -40.17 -15.16
N PRO A 200 9.56 -40.57 -15.66
CA PRO A 200 10.60 -39.67 -16.17
C PRO A 200 10.13 -38.69 -17.25
N GLU A 201 9.02 -39.01 -17.95
CA GLU A 201 8.42 -38.13 -18.96
C GLU A 201 7.63 -36.98 -18.33
N LEU A 202 7.02 -37.21 -17.16
CA LEU A 202 6.36 -36.16 -16.36
C LEU A 202 7.38 -35.17 -15.78
N GLU A 203 8.59 -35.63 -15.42
CA GLU A 203 9.68 -34.78 -14.92
C GLU A 203 10.15 -33.75 -15.97
N LYS A 204 10.21 -34.15 -17.25
CA LYS A 204 10.67 -33.28 -18.35
C LYS A 204 9.68 -32.16 -18.70
N ASN A 205 8.39 -32.39 -18.47
CA ASN A 205 7.30 -31.51 -18.89
C ASN A 205 6.70 -30.67 -17.73
N LEU A 206 7.43 -30.53 -16.62
CA LEU A 206 6.98 -29.70 -15.50
C LEU A 206 7.05 -28.21 -15.86
N GLU A 207 5.89 -27.57 -15.93
CA GLU A 207 5.77 -26.12 -16.10
C GLU A 207 6.20 -25.36 -14.84
N PRO A 208 6.69 -24.11 -14.97
CA PRO A 208 6.94 -23.25 -13.83
C PRO A 208 5.64 -22.95 -13.07
N PRO A 209 5.73 -22.68 -11.75
CA PRO A 209 4.55 -22.40 -10.95
C PRO A 209 3.89 -21.09 -11.38
N LYS A 210 2.55 -21.07 -11.34
CA LYS A 210 1.77 -19.87 -11.64
C LYS A 210 1.84 -18.86 -10.49
N LYS A 211 1.76 -17.57 -10.82
CA LYS A 211 1.62 -16.44 -9.88
C LYS A 211 0.53 -16.74 -8.84
N GLY A 212 0.76 -16.39 -7.58
CA GLY A 212 -0.19 -16.54 -6.48
C GLY A 212 -0.34 -17.95 -5.91
N THR A 213 0.35 -18.96 -6.48
CA THR A 213 0.27 -20.34 -5.97
C THR A 213 1.27 -20.59 -4.84
N TYR A 214 0.95 -21.55 -3.95
CA TYR A 214 1.86 -22.00 -2.88
C TYR A 214 3.25 -22.40 -3.41
N LYS A 215 3.31 -23.01 -4.60
CA LYS A 215 4.58 -23.44 -5.20
C LYS A 215 5.42 -22.26 -5.68
N PHE A 216 4.81 -21.17 -6.16
CA PHE A 216 5.52 -19.94 -6.50
C PHE A 216 6.17 -19.35 -5.25
N TYR A 217 5.36 -19.16 -4.20
CA TYR A 217 5.79 -18.70 -2.89
C TYR A 217 6.95 -19.54 -2.33
N THR A 218 6.90 -20.88 -2.48
CA THR A 218 7.94 -21.79 -1.97
C THR A 218 9.32 -21.42 -2.53
N TYR A 219 9.45 -21.09 -3.82
CA TYR A 219 10.75 -20.69 -4.36
C TYR A 219 11.31 -19.43 -3.68
N ILE A 220 10.45 -18.45 -3.39
CA ILE A 220 10.86 -17.21 -2.71
C ILE A 220 11.34 -17.54 -1.30
N HIS A 221 10.56 -18.34 -0.57
CA HIS A 221 10.86 -18.79 0.79
C HIS A 221 12.20 -19.53 0.89
N GLU A 222 12.39 -20.58 0.07
CA GLU A 222 13.61 -21.38 0.13
C GLU A 222 14.85 -20.58 -0.31
N ILE A 223 14.69 -19.67 -1.28
CA ILE A 223 15.77 -18.76 -1.65
C ILE A 223 16.12 -17.81 -0.49
N GLY A 224 15.12 -17.33 0.26
CA GLY A 224 15.33 -16.56 1.49
C GLY A 224 16.21 -17.30 2.49
N HIS A 225 15.98 -18.59 2.72
CA HIS A 225 16.80 -19.42 3.61
C HIS A 225 18.26 -19.53 3.15
N VAL A 226 18.52 -19.75 1.85
CA VAL A 226 19.92 -19.80 1.37
C VAL A 226 20.60 -18.44 1.29
N LEU A 227 19.86 -17.34 1.51
CA LEU A 227 20.41 -16.02 1.81
C LEU A 227 20.55 -15.76 3.32
N GLY A 228 20.04 -16.68 4.13
CA GLY A 228 20.16 -16.74 5.57
C GLY A 228 18.99 -16.10 6.33
N LEU A 229 17.83 -15.92 5.72
CA LEU A 229 16.64 -15.51 6.48
C LEU A 229 16.09 -16.72 7.25
N PRO A 230 15.92 -16.64 8.57
CA PRO A 230 15.23 -17.66 9.34
C PRO A 230 13.71 -17.47 9.31
N HIS A 231 12.98 -18.44 9.85
CA HIS A 231 11.54 -18.31 10.06
C HIS A 231 11.17 -17.19 11.05
N THR A 232 9.97 -16.65 10.91
CA THR A 232 9.38 -15.64 11.81
C THR A 232 8.87 -16.19 13.14
N PHE A 233 8.99 -17.50 13.36
CA PHE A 233 8.60 -18.25 14.55
C PHE A 233 9.77 -19.17 14.95
N ASN A 234 9.73 -19.73 16.14
CA ASN A 234 10.71 -20.74 16.57
C ASN A 234 10.04 -22.11 16.71
N ASP A 235 10.83 -23.19 16.81
CA ASP A 235 10.32 -24.57 16.84
C ASP A 235 9.45 -24.89 18.07
N TYR A 236 9.45 -24.03 19.09
CA TYR A 236 8.80 -24.26 20.38
C TYR A 236 7.55 -23.39 20.61
N ASP A 237 7.43 -22.25 19.93
CA ASP A 237 6.35 -21.27 20.07
C ASP A 237 5.94 -20.71 18.69
N ASN A 238 4.74 -21.08 18.23
CA ASN A 238 4.07 -20.31 17.19
C ASN A 238 3.43 -19.08 17.85
N PHE A 239 4.15 -17.95 17.83
CA PHE A 239 3.63 -16.69 18.34
C PHE A 239 2.43 -16.25 17.49
N ASP A 240 1.25 -16.25 18.10
CA ASP A 240 0.01 -15.80 17.46
C ASP A 240 -0.07 -14.26 17.46
N ILE A 241 0.71 -13.62 16.60
CA ILE A 241 0.70 -12.17 16.33
C ILE A 241 0.58 -11.92 14.84
N LYS A 242 -0.03 -10.79 14.45
CA LYS A 242 -0.33 -10.47 13.04
C LYS A 242 0.91 -10.51 12.14
N GLU A 243 2.06 -10.08 12.65
CA GLU A 243 3.32 -10.01 11.90
C GLU A 243 3.95 -11.39 11.63
N ASN A 244 3.52 -12.45 12.33
CA ASN A 244 3.89 -13.81 12.01
C ASN A 244 2.92 -14.41 10.98
N SER A 245 2.80 -13.78 9.82
CA SER A 245 1.95 -14.25 8.72
C SER A 245 2.48 -13.85 7.35
N PHE A 246 1.90 -14.44 6.30
CA PHE A 246 2.19 -14.10 4.90
C PHE A 246 1.91 -12.66 4.52
N GLN A 247 1.15 -11.91 5.32
CA GLN A 247 1.01 -10.47 5.13
C GLN A 247 2.35 -9.74 5.28
N TYR A 248 3.19 -10.18 6.22
CA TYR A 248 4.43 -9.47 6.56
C TYR A 248 5.68 -10.19 6.09
N SER A 249 5.67 -11.52 5.98
CA SER A 249 6.86 -12.29 5.65
C SER A 249 6.53 -13.56 4.89
N VAL A 250 7.27 -13.81 3.82
CA VAL A 250 7.31 -15.12 3.16
C VAL A 250 8.02 -16.16 4.02
N MET A 251 8.70 -15.80 5.11
CA MET A 251 9.34 -16.75 6.03
C MET A 251 8.40 -17.22 7.15
N SER A 252 7.12 -16.86 7.09
CA SER A 252 6.07 -17.42 7.96
C SER A 252 5.48 -18.72 7.39
N TYR A 253 4.66 -19.41 8.19
CA TYR A 253 3.80 -20.51 7.73
C TYR A 253 2.31 -20.23 7.91
N ASN A 254 1.95 -19.06 8.41
CA ASN A 254 0.57 -18.73 8.70
C ASN A 254 -0.02 -17.84 7.60
N MET A 255 -1.20 -18.22 7.11
CA MET A 255 -2.08 -17.24 6.47
C MET A 255 -2.44 -16.14 7.49
N PRO A 256 -2.60 -14.88 7.05
CA PRO A 256 -3.11 -13.87 7.94
C PRO A 256 -4.50 -14.26 8.44
N LYS A 257 -4.81 -13.84 9.67
CA LYS A 257 -6.20 -13.90 10.15
C LYS A 257 -7.02 -12.91 9.34
N LYS A 258 -8.26 -13.30 9.02
CA LYS A 258 -9.16 -12.50 8.18
C LYS A 258 -9.38 -11.08 8.69
N GLU A 259 -9.34 -10.85 10.00
CA GLU A 259 -9.46 -9.52 10.61
C GLU A 259 -8.25 -8.58 10.34
N TYR A 260 -7.13 -9.11 9.85
CA TYR A 260 -5.92 -8.34 9.52
C TYR A 260 -5.64 -8.28 8.02
N ALA A 261 -5.94 -9.35 7.28
CA ALA A 261 -5.83 -9.44 5.83
C ALA A 261 -6.58 -10.68 5.32
N ASP A 262 -7.12 -10.61 4.10
CA ASP A 262 -7.76 -11.72 3.39
C ASP A 262 -7.19 -11.82 1.98
N PHE A 263 -6.46 -12.90 1.73
CA PHE A 263 -5.81 -13.16 0.45
C PHE A 263 -6.60 -14.12 -0.44
N HIS A 264 -7.80 -14.54 -0.01
CA HIS A 264 -8.62 -15.53 -0.72
C HIS A 264 -7.82 -16.81 -1.07
N TYR A 265 -6.96 -17.26 -0.15
CA TYR A 265 -6.06 -18.41 -0.29
C TYR A 265 -4.97 -18.29 -1.39
N ASN A 266 -4.73 -17.09 -1.91
CA ASN A 266 -3.55 -16.80 -2.73
C ASN A 266 -2.31 -16.58 -1.83
N PHE A 267 -1.14 -16.67 -2.42
CA PHE A 267 0.15 -16.57 -1.72
C PHE A 267 0.99 -15.39 -2.24
N PRO A 268 1.88 -14.84 -1.39
CA PRO A 268 2.84 -13.82 -1.80
C PRO A 268 3.65 -14.20 -3.03
N ILE A 269 3.95 -13.20 -3.86
CA ILE A 269 4.71 -13.34 -5.10
C ILE A 269 5.98 -12.48 -5.14
N SER A 270 6.30 -11.82 -4.03
CA SER A 270 7.58 -11.16 -3.77
C SER A 270 8.00 -11.45 -2.33
N PRO A 271 9.25 -11.15 -1.94
CA PRO A 271 9.58 -10.89 -0.53
C PRO A 271 8.63 -9.82 0.03
N MET A 272 8.22 -9.98 1.28
CA MET A 272 7.27 -9.09 1.97
C MET A 272 8.01 -8.14 2.92
N LEU A 273 7.28 -7.23 3.58
CA LEU A 273 7.83 -6.10 4.32
C LEU A 273 8.95 -6.48 5.33
N ILE A 274 8.75 -7.52 6.14
CA ILE A 274 9.77 -8.00 7.09
C ILE A 274 10.96 -8.61 6.37
N ASP A 275 10.72 -9.35 5.29
CA ASP A 275 11.77 -10.00 4.53
C ASP A 275 12.70 -8.96 3.91
N ILE A 276 12.12 -7.93 3.28
CA ILE A 276 12.85 -6.80 2.69
C ILE A 276 13.66 -6.07 3.75
N TYR A 277 13.02 -5.71 4.87
CA TYR A 277 13.74 -5.05 5.96
C TYR A 277 14.92 -5.91 6.45
N PHE A 278 14.70 -7.20 6.69
CA PHE A 278 15.71 -8.09 7.28
C PHE A 278 16.85 -8.37 6.31
N ILE A 279 16.57 -8.69 5.04
CA ILE A 279 17.62 -8.94 4.03
C ILE A 279 18.48 -7.69 3.80
N GLN A 280 17.89 -6.49 3.86
CA GLN A 280 18.61 -5.24 3.76
C GLN A 280 19.53 -4.98 4.96
N GLN A 281 19.22 -5.47 6.16
CA GLN A 281 20.15 -5.42 7.29
C GLN A 281 21.36 -6.34 7.09
N LEU A 282 21.17 -7.46 6.36
CA LEU A 282 22.23 -8.44 6.12
C LEU A 282 23.16 -8.03 4.98
N TYR A 283 22.61 -7.53 3.87
CA TYR A 283 23.36 -7.27 2.64
C TYR A 283 23.41 -5.78 2.24
N GLY A 284 22.62 -4.91 2.90
CA GLY A 284 22.44 -3.51 2.54
C GLY A 284 21.35 -3.30 1.49
N LYS A 285 20.74 -2.10 1.47
CA LYS A 285 19.69 -1.71 0.51
C LYS A 285 20.25 -1.55 -0.91
N ASN A 286 19.55 -2.07 -1.92
CA ASN A 286 19.91 -1.82 -3.32
C ASN A 286 19.30 -0.51 -3.82
N THR A 287 20.13 0.53 -3.86
CA THR A 287 19.73 1.89 -4.29
C THR A 287 19.82 2.13 -5.80
N SER A 288 20.00 1.08 -6.60
CA SER A 288 20.05 1.15 -8.08
C SER A 288 18.85 0.51 -8.76
N THR A 289 17.89 0.02 -7.98
CA THR A 289 16.70 -0.64 -8.50
C THR A 289 15.64 0.42 -8.78
N ARG A 290 15.16 0.48 -10.02
CA ARG A 290 14.02 1.30 -10.44
C ARG A 290 14.13 2.79 -10.11
N THR A 291 15.31 3.38 -10.21
CA THR A 291 15.58 4.80 -9.88
C THR A 291 14.93 5.85 -10.80
N GLY A 292 13.91 5.49 -11.56
CA GLY A 292 13.16 6.38 -12.44
C GLY A 292 11.70 5.96 -12.46
N ASP A 293 10.86 6.78 -13.06
CA ASP A 293 9.40 6.71 -12.94
C ASP A 293 8.82 5.32 -13.26
N THR A 294 8.36 4.64 -12.21
CA THR A 294 7.88 3.27 -12.28
C THR A 294 6.38 3.20 -11.99
N VAL A 295 5.65 2.54 -12.88
CA VAL A 295 4.26 2.17 -12.69
C VAL A 295 4.16 0.74 -12.16
N TYR A 296 3.45 0.57 -11.05
CA TYR A 296 3.12 -0.69 -10.40
C TYR A 296 1.63 -0.98 -10.56
N GLY A 297 1.25 -2.23 -10.84
CA GLY A 297 -0.14 -2.62 -11.11
C GLY A 297 -0.44 -2.73 -12.60
N PHE A 298 -1.52 -2.10 -13.07
CA PHE A 298 -1.82 -2.02 -14.50
C PHE A 298 -0.78 -1.16 -15.21
N ASN A 299 -0.62 -1.36 -16.52
CA ASN A 299 0.34 -0.60 -17.34
C ASN A 299 1.79 -0.63 -16.83
N SER A 300 2.15 -1.63 -16.01
CA SER A 300 3.41 -1.63 -15.29
C SER A 300 4.62 -1.68 -16.21
N ASN A 301 5.59 -0.81 -15.95
CA ASN A 301 6.92 -0.80 -16.56
C ASN A 301 8.00 -1.33 -15.60
N SER A 302 7.62 -1.93 -14.46
CA SER A 302 8.53 -2.45 -13.43
C SER A 302 9.43 -3.60 -13.88
N GLU A 303 9.15 -4.17 -15.06
CA GLU A 303 9.78 -5.37 -15.62
C GLU A 303 9.71 -6.60 -14.68
N ARG A 304 8.76 -6.64 -13.75
CA ARG A 304 8.57 -7.75 -12.82
C ARG A 304 7.11 -8.20 -12.80
N LYS A 305 6.87 -9.46 -13.11
CA LYS A 305 5.54 -10.10 -13.00
C LYS A 305 4.95 -10.01 -11.59
N ALA A 306 5.79 -9.88 -10.56
CA ALA A 306 5.37 -9.67 -9.18
C ALA A 306 4.59 -8.35 -8.99
N TYR A 307 4.80 -7.38 -9.88
CA TYR A 307 4.29 -6.02 -9.79
C TYR A 307 3.39 -5.62 -10.98
N THR A 308 3.03 -6.58 -11.85
CA THR A 308 2.22 -6.34 -13.06
C THR A 308 0.85 -7.00 -12.94
N LEU A 309 -0.19 -6.27 -13.36
CA LEU A 309 -1.56 -6.74 -13.57
C LEU A 309 -1.89 -6.66 -15.06
N ASP A 310 -2.30 -7.77 -15.67
CA ASP A 310 -2.65 -7.82 -17.08
C ASP A 310 -4.18 -7.65 -17.27
N THR A 311 -4.96 -8.10 -16.28
CA THR A 311 -6.43 -8.03 -16.29
C THR A 311 -7.00 -7.72 -14.90
N ASP A 312 -8.24 -7.24 -14.86
CA ASP A 312 -9.05 -6.97 -13.66
C ASP A 312 -9.31 -8.20 -12.76
N ARG A 313 -8.95 -9.41 -13.22
CA ARG A 313 -9.04 -10.66 -12.44
C ARG A 313 -7.71 -11.05 -11.80
N ASP A 314 -6.62 -10.41 -12.19
CA ASP A 314 -5.33 -10.70 -11.59
C ASP A 314 -5.30 -10.21 -10.15
N VAL A 315 -4.58 -10.93 -9.31
CA VAL A 315 -4.34 -10.57 -7.92
C VAL A 315 -2.84 -10.38 -7.71
N ILE A 316 -2.52 -9.49 -6.79
CA ILE A 316 -1.14 -9.16 -6.40
C ILE A 316 -1.04 -9.21 -4.89
N ILE A 317 -0.04 -9.92 -4.38
CA ILE A 317 0.29 -9.98 -2.96
C ILE A 317 1.79 -9.75 -2.86
N SER A 318 2.19 -8.52 -2.57
CA SER A 318 3.59 -8.10 -2.75
C SER A 318 3.97 -6.93 -1.86
N CYS A 319 5.28 -6.76 -1.71
CA CYS A 319 5.87 -5.57 -1.11
C CYS A 319 6.77 -4.89 -2.14
N ILE A 320 6.57 -3.58 -2.32
CA ILE A 320 7.26 -2.76 -3.32
C ILE A 320 8.51 -2.16 -2.70
N TRP A 321 9.65 -2.43 -3.34
CA TRP A 321 10.89 -1.69 -3.11
C TRP A 321 11.15 -0.82 -4.34
N ASP A 322 11.27 0.47 -4.13
CA ASP A 322 11.75 1.42 -5.12
C ASP A 322 12.88 2.26 -4.51
N ALA A 323 13.88 2.62 -5.31
CA ALA A 323 15.00 3.45 -4.88
C ALA A 323 14.86 4.93 -5.32
N GLY A 324 13.79 5.29 -6.05
CA GLY A 324 13.40 6.66 -6.34
C GLY A 324 12.92 6.84 -7.77
N GLY A 325 12.41 8.03 -8.09
CA GLY A 325 11.67 8.26 -9.32
C GLY A 325 10.41 9.02 -8.96
N ASN A 326 9.54 9.26 -9.94
CA ASN A 326 8.16 9.65 -9.68
C ASN A 326 7.25 8.47 -10.02
N ASP A 327 6.87 7.69 -9.01
CA ASP A 327 6.31 6.36 -9.16
C ASP A 327 4.79 6.36 -8.99
N THR A 328 4.10 5.39 -9.62
CA THR A 328 2.64 5.32 -9.63
C THR A 328 2.13 3.95 -9.24
N LEU A 329 1.17 3.90 -8.32
CA LEU A 329 0.28 2.74 -8.15
C LEU A 329 -0.92 2.88 -9.09
N ASP A 330 -0.97 2.09 -10.16
CA ASP A 330 -2.07 2.07 -11.12
C ASP A 330 -3.01 0.88 -10.87
N PHE A 331 -4.17 1.17 -10.27
CA PHE A 331 -5.23 0.20 -10.02
C PHE A 331 -6.52 0.52 -10.78
N SER A 332 -6.41 1.30 -11.86
CA SER A 332 -7.49 1.92 -12.64
C SER A 332 -8.52 0.99 -13.26
N GLN A 333 -8.19 -0.28 -13.47
CA GLN A 333 -9.08 -1.22 -14.17
C GLN A 333 -9.92 -2.09 -13.24
N TYR A 334 -9.73 -1.99 -11.92
CA TYR A 334 -10.52 -2.78 -10.98
C TYR A 334 -11.92 -2.19 -10.79
N ASP A 335 -12.94 -3.06 -10.82
CA ASP A 335 -14.36 -2.72 -10.58
C ASP A 335 -14.82 -3.10 -9.16
N VAL A 336 -13.98 -2.80 -8.17
CA VAL A 336 -14.21 -3.04 -6.74
C VAL A 336 -13.62 -1.89 -5.94
N GLU A 337 -14.13 -1.66 -4.74
CA GLU A 337 -13.58 -0.64 -3.83
C GLU A 337 -12.11 -0.90 -3.53
N GLN A 338 -11.31 0.17 -3.51
CA GLN A 338 -9.87 0.11 -3.24
C GLN A 338 -9.52 0.93 -2.02
N LYS A 339 -8.50 0.49 -1.28
CA LYS A 339 -7.84 1.32 -0.26
C LYS A 339 -6.37 1.40 -0.59
N ILE A 340 -5.92 2.58 -0.98
CA ILE A 340 -4.55 2.87 -1.41
C ILE A 340 -3.91 3.75 -0.34
N ASP A 341 -2.76 3.33 0.17
CA ASP A 341 -1.96 4.07 1.15
C ASP A 341 -0.52 4.15 0.64
N LEU A 342 -0.08 5.37 0.30
CA LEU A 342 1.23 5.65 -0.26
C LEU A 342 2.35 5.75 0.79
N ASN A 343 2.05 5.56 2.08
CA ASN A 343 3.03 5.65 3.14
C ASN A 343 3.94 4.41 3.20
N GLU A 344 5.23 4.64 3.49
CA GLU A 344 6.16 3.53 3.70
C GLU A 344 5.72 2.63 4.86
N GLY A 345 5.85 1.32 4.68
CA GLY A 345 5.42 0.31 5.66
C GLY A 345 3.90 0.14 5.77
N ALA A 346 3.09 0.92 5.06
CA ALA A 346 1.66 0.78 5.02
C ALA A 346 1.21 -0.40 4.15
N PHE A 347 -0.08 -0.73 4.25
CA PHE A 347 -0.72 -1.77 3.48
C PHE A 347 -1.95 -1.23 2.74
N SER A 348 -2.06 -1.56 1.47
CA SER A 348 -3.20 -1.27 0.61
C SER A 348 -4.07 -2.52 0.39
N SER A 349 -5.37 -2.33 0.25
CA SER A 349 -6.38 -3.37 -0.05
C SER A 349 -6.83 -3.21 -1.50
N ILE A 350 -6.36 -4.11 -2.38
CA ILE A 350 -6.42 -3.94 -3.83
C ILE A 350 -7.02 -5.18 -4.50
N GLY A 351 -7.95 -4.96 -5.42
CA GLY A 351 -8.52 -6.02 -6.27
C GLY A 351 -9.43 -6.97 -5.51
N GLY A 352 -10.12 -6.47 -4.47
CA GLY A 352 -11.02 -7.24 -3.61
C GLY A 352 -10.31 -8.12 -2.58
N LEU A 353 -9.00 -7.93 -2.39
CA LEU A 353 -8.22 -8.49 -1.28
C LEU A 353 -8.06 -7.43 -0.19
N GLU A 354 -7.71 -7.86 1.02
CA GLU A 354 -7.45 -6.95 2.14
C GLU A 354 -5.96 -6.96 2.51
N ASN A 355 -5.35 -5.78 2.57
CA ASN A 355 -3.96 -5.52 2.98
C ASN A 355 -2.93 -6.41 2.27
N ASN A 356 -3.06 -6.56 0.95
CA ASN A 356 -2.28 -7.44 0.10
C ASN A 356 -1.06 -6.78 -0.54
N ILE A 357 -1.04 -5.46 -0.67
CA ILE A 357 0.14 -4.72 -1.18
C ILE A 357 0.73 -3.90 -0.04
N SER A 358 2.05 -3.88 0.08
CA SER A 358 2.76 -3.00 1.01
C SER A 358 3.89 -2.24 0.32
N ILE A 359 4.29 -1.12 0.92
CA ILE A 359 5.45 -0.32 0.48
C ILE A 359 6.59 -0.57 1.47
N ALA A 360 7.79 -0.90 0.99
CA ALA A 360 8.93 -1.18 1.85
C ALA A 360 9.49 0.09 2.52
N PHE A 361 10.14 -0.07 3.67
CA PHE A 361 10.75 1.07 4.36
C PHE A 361 11.90 1.71 3.58
N GLY A 362 11.78 3.01 3.33
CA GLY A 362 12.65 3.86 2.52
C GLY A 362 12.26 3.94 1.05
N THR A 363 11.13 3.35 0.66
CA THR A 363 10.50 3.56 -0.65
C THR A 363 9.55 4.75 -0.54
N ILE A 364 9.51 5.60 -1.58
CA ILE A 364 8.51 6.65 -1.75
C ILE A 364 7.75 6.31 -3.04
N ILE A 365 6.42 6.47 -3.00
CA ILE A 365 5.56 6.39 -4.18
C ILE A 365 4.68 7.63 -4.15
N GLU A 366 4.70 8.42 -5.21
CA GLU A 366 4.09 9.75 -5.27
C GLU A 366 2.66 9.71 -5.79
N ASN A 367 2.33 8.73 -6.66
CA ASN A 367 1.09 8.80 -7.41
C ASN A 367 0.21 7.56 -7.22
N ALA A 368 -1.11 7.77 -7.27
CA ALA A 368 -2.10 6.70 -7.19
C ALA A 368 -3.27 6.93 -8.15
N LEU A 369 -3.67 5.87 -8.85
CA LEU A 369 -4.88 5.82 -9.67
C LEU A 369 -5.86 4.78 -9.08
N GLY A 370 -6.99 5.26 -8.56
CA GLY A 370 -8.12 4.50 -8.02
C GLY A 370 -8.87 3.69 -9.08
N GLY A 371 -9.77 2.81 -8.67
CA GLY A 371 -10.54 1.92 -9.54
C GLY A 371 -11.80 2.56 -10.14
N LEU A 372 -12.77 1.72 -10.51
CA LEU A 372 -14.05 2.12 -11.10
C LEU A 372 -15.20 2.23 -10.06
N LYS A 373 -14.88 2.02 -8.79
CA LYS A 373 -15.75 2.06 -7.61
C LYS A 373 -15.08 2.92 -6.56
N ASP A 374 -15.84 3.29 -5.52
CA ASP A 374 -15.40 4.10 -4.39
C ASP A 374 -14.01 3.68 -3.86
N ASN A 375 -13.12 4.66 -3.82
CA ASN A 375 -11.73 4.51 -3.43
C ASN A 375 -11.45 5.33 -2.18
N TYR A 376 -10.56 4.81 -1.34
CA TYR A 376 -9.91 5.58 -0.30
C TYR A 376 -8.43 5.68 -0.64
N ILE A 377 -7.95 6.89 -0.96
CA ILE A 377 -6.58 7.13 -1.40
C ILE A 377 -5.92 8.09 -0.41
N LEU A 378 -4.85 7.60 0.23
CA LEU A 378 -4.04 8.36 1.18
C LEU A 378 -2.66 8.64 0.58
N GLY A 379 -2.35 9.91 0.38
CA GLY A 379 -1.03 10.42 0.06
C GLY A 379 -0.03 10.24 1.20
N ASN A 380 1.13 10.88 1.10
CA ASN A 380 2.21 10.74 2.05
C ASN A 380 2.82 12.09 2.46
N HIS A 381 4.12 12.29 2.35
CA HIS A 381 4.80 13.49 2.85
C HIS A 381 5.52 14.27 1.76
N VAL A 382 5.32 13.87 0.51
CA VAL A 382 5.87 14.51 -0.69
C VAL A 382 4.70 14.83 -1.61
N ASP A 383 4.93 15.73 -2.56
CA ASP A 383 3.96 16.11 -3.59
C ASP A 383 3.39 14.86 -4.29
N ASN A 384 2.07 14.73 -4.29
CA ASN A 384 1.35 13.58 -4.78
C ASN A 384 0.41 13.92 -5.93
N TYR A 385 0.27 12.99 -6.87
CA TYR A 385 -0.81 13.00 -7.86
C TYR A 385 -1.79 11.88 -7.55
N LEU A 386 -2.98 12.25 -7.08
CA LEU A 386 -4.02 11.31 -6.67
C LEU A 386 -5.24 11.43 -7.58
N LYS A 387 -5.74 10.30 -8.08
CA LYS A 387 -6.90 10.25 -8.96
C LYS A 387 -7.89 9.18 -8.53
N GLY A 388 -9.12 9.57 -8.17
CA GLY A 388 -10.22 8.68 -7.80
C GLY A 388 -10.78 7.88 -8.97
N ASN A 389 -10.99 8.55 -10.11
CA ASN A 389 -11.60 8.07 -11.35
C ASN A 389 -13.13 7.96 -11.32
N LYS A 390 -13.68 6.94 -10.68
CA LYS A 390 -15.14 6.74 -10.63
C LYS A 390 -15.55 6.21 -9.28
N GLY A 391 -16.77 6.55 -8.90
CA GLY A 391 -17.32 6.18 -7.60
C GLY A 391 -17.21 7.38 -6.67
N ASN A 392 -17.75 7.25 -5.47
CA ASN A 392 -17.68 8.32 -4.49
C ASN A 392 -16.38 8.14 -3.70
N ASP A 393 -15.35 8.86 -4.11
CA ASP A 393 -13.98 8.68 -3.68
C ASP A 393 -13.62 9.58 -2.50
N ILE A 394 -12.66 9.14 -1.69
CA ILE A 394 -12.06 9.94 -0.62
C ILE A 394 -10.56 10.00 -0.86
N LEU A 395 -10.06 11.20 -1.15
CA LEU A 395 -8.65 11.49 -1.43
C LEU A 395 -8.09 12.43 -0.36
N SER A 396 -6.85 12.19 0.06
CA SER A 396 -6.16 13.03 1.04
C SER A 396 -4.69 13.16 0.67
N GLY A 397 -4.25 14.37 0.34
CA GLY A 397 -2.89 14.71 -0.11
C GLY A 397 -1.84 14.51 0.98
N LYS A 398 -2.20 14.89 2.22
CA LYS A 398 -1.40 14.82 3.45
C LYS A 398 -0.36 15.94 3.56
N LYS A 399 0.82 15.79 2.99
CA LYS A 399 1.79 16.90 2.97
C LYS A 399 2.46 16.95 1.62
N GLY A 400 2.84 18.16 1.24
CA GLY A 400 3.44 18.41 -0.07
C GLY A 400 2.46 19.24 -0.88
N ASP A 401 2.91 19.74 -2.02
CA ASP A 401 2.04 20.51 -2.91
C ASP A 401 1.32 19.51 -3.84
N ASP A 402 0.14 19.04 -3.41
CA ASP A 402 -0.53 17.89 -3.97
C ASP A 402 -1.50 18.28 -5.10
N THR A 403 -1.75 17.34 -6.02
CA THR A 403 -2.80 17.46 -7.03
C THR A 403 -3.79 16.30 -6.94
N LEU A 404 -5.04 16.63 -6.62
CA LEU A 404 -6.12 15.66 -6.38
C LEU A 404 -7.23 15.81 -7.42
N TYR A 405 -7.67 14.67 -7.97
CA TYR A 405 -8.79 14.58 -8.91
C TYR A 405 -9.83 13.58 -8.41
N GLY A 406 -11.05 14.04 -8.09
CA GLY A 406 -12.20 13.18 -7.78
C GLY A 406 -12.71 12.45 -9.02
N GLU A 407 -13.02 13.23 -10.06
CA GLU A 407 -13.51 12.85 -11.40
C GLU A 407 -15.00 12.55 -11.51
N GLN A 408 -15.49 11.35 -11.17
CA GLN A 408 -16.91 10.99 -11.34
C GLN A 408 -17.46 10.39 -10.07
N GLY A 409 -18.43 11.05 -9.46
CA GLY A 409 -19.04 10.63 -8.22
C GLY A 409 -19.19 11.82 -7.29
N ASP A 410 -19.78 11.60 -6.13
CA ASP A 410 -19.81 12.62 -5.08
C ASP A 410 -18.57 12.41 -4.20
N ASP A 411 -17.52 13.18 -4.46
CA ASP A 411 -16.16 12.95 -3.94
C ASP A 411 -15.84 13.83 -2.73
N ILE A 412 -14.88 13.38 -1.91
CA ILE A 412 -14.32 14.15 -0.80
C ILE A 412 -12.81 14.27 -0.95
N LEU A 413 -12.31 15.48 -1.14
CA LEU A 413 -10.89 15.77 -1.33
C LEU A 413 -10.38 16.61 -0.15
N TYR A 414 -9.25 16.20 0.42
CA TYR A 414 -8.50 16.95 1.43
C TYR A 414 -7.11 17.26 0.87
N GLY A 415 -6.78 18.55 0.72
CA GLY A 415 -5.41 19.00 0.43
C GLY A 415 -4.46 18.65 1.59
N ASP A 416 -4.90 18.99 2.81
CA ASP A 416 -4.14 18.90 4.07
C ASP A 416 -3.06 20.00 4.21
N ASP A 417 -1.77 19.68 4.17
CA ASP A 417 -0.67 20.65 4.38
C ASP A 417 0.12 20.86 3.07
N GLY A 418 0.05 22.04 2.46
CA GLY A 418 0.80 22.36 1.24
C GLY A 418 0.00 23.28 0.33
N ASP A 419 0.61 23.80 -0.73
CA ASP A 419 -0.11 24.61 -1.71
C ASP A 419 -0.78 23.66 -2.72
N ASP A 420 -2.02 23.25 -2.44
CA ASP A 420 -2.66 22.12 -3.13
C ASP A 420 -3.51 22.56 -4.32
N THR A 421 -3.72 21.63 -5.26
CA THR A 421 -4.69 21.80 -6.36
C THR A 421 -5.72 20.68 -6.37
N LEU A 422 -6.99 21.03 -6.17
CA LEU A 422 -8.10 20.10 -6.03
C LEU A 422 -9.10 20.27 -7.18
N TYR A 423 -9.49 19.17 -7.81
CA TYR A 423 -10.53 19.11 -8.84
C TYR A 423 -11.61 18.11 -8.41
N GLY A 424 -12.84 18.58 -8.18
CA GLY A 424 -14.00 17.76 -7.82
C GLY A 424 -14.39 16.87 -8.99
N GLY A 425 -14.86 17.49 -10.07
CA GLY A 425 -15.15 16.80 -11.32
C GLY A 425 -16.64 16.81 -11.63
N ILE A 426 -17.24 15.62 -11.74
CA ILE A 426 -18.66 15.44 -12.01
C ILE A 426 -19.30 14.77 -10.81
N GLY A 427 -20.21 15.48 -10.16
CA GLY A 427 -20.96 15.03 -9.00
C GLY A 427 -20.98 16.13 -7.95
N ASN A 428 -21.61 15.88 -6.81
CA ASN A 428 -21.70 16.89 -5.76
C ASN A 428 -20.55 16.68 -4.78
N ASP A 429 -19.48 17.44 -4.97
CA ASP A 429 -18.20 17.19 -4.33
C ASP A 429 -18.02 18.04 -3.06
N THR A 430 -17.16 17.58 -2.16
CA THR A 430 -16.73 18.35 -0.98
C THR A 430 -15.21 18.46 -0.94
N LEU A 431 -14.68 19.67 -1.10
CA LEU A 431 -13.26 19.93 -1.24
C LEU A 431 -12.76 20.80 -0.08
N TYR A 432 -11.68 20.39 0.56
CA TYR A 432 -11.01 21.11 1.64
C TYR A 432 -9.57 21.44 1.22
N GLY A 433 -9.24 22.73 1.05
CA GLY A 433 -7.85 23.16 0.85
C GLY A 433 -6.99 22.92 2.10
N ASP A 434 -7.55 23.23 3.27
CA ASP A 434 -6.92 23.08 4.58
C ASP A 434 -5.78 24.07 4.87
N ASN A 435 -4.49 23.74 4.73
CA ASN A 435 -3.39 24.66 5.04
C ASN A 435 -2.50 24.88 3.81
N GLY A 436 -2.39 26.11 3.34
CA GLY A 436 -1.54 26.48 2.21
C GLY A 436 -2.28 27.45 1.30
N ASP A 437 -1.62 27.96 0.26
CA ASP A 437 -2.29 28.80 -0.73
C ASP A 437 -2.91 27.88 -1.81
N ASP A 438 -4.19 27.52 -1.63
CA ASP A 438 -4.82 26.43 -2.39
C ASP A 438 -5.56 26.89 -3.65
N LEU A 439 -5.65 25.97 -4.63
CA LEU A 439 -6.45 26.14 -5.84
C LEU A 439 -7.53 25.05 -5.95
N ILE A 440 -8.78 25.44 -5.83
CA ILE A 440 -9.91 24.52 -5.66
C ILE A 440 -10.94 24.74 -6.78
N PHE A 441 -11.30 23.65 -7.48
CA PHE A 441 -12.32 23.63 -8.53
C PHE A 441 -13.40 22.60 -8.20
N GLY A 442 -14.65 23.03 -7.98
CA GLY A 442 -15.81 22.12 -7.86
C GLY A 442 -16.15 21.45 -9.20
N GLU A 443 -16.12 22.25 -10.26
CA GLU A 443 -16.43 21.87 -11.64
C GLU A 443 -17.93 21.67 -11.91
N LYS A 444 -18.47 20.44 -11.82
CA LYS A 444 -19.89 20.17 -12.16
C LYS A 444 -20.61 19.44 -11.05
N GLY A 445 -21.58 20.13 -10.46
CA GLY A 445 -22.48 19.59 -9.47
C GLY A 445 -22.84 20.69 -8.48
N ASP A 446 -23.60 20.36 -7.45
CA ASP A 446 -23.79 21.27 -6.33
C ASP A 446 -22.66 21.01 -5.31
N ASP A 447 -21.58 21.79 -5.38
CA ASP A 447 -20.32 21.52 -4.67
C ASP A 447 -20.19 22.30 -3.35
N ILE A 448 -19.35 21.81 -2.44
CA ILE A 448 -18.99 22.50 -1.20
C ILE A 448 -17.47 22.67 -1.13
N LEU A 449 -17.01 23.92 -1.19
CA LEU A 449 -15.59 24.26 -1.23
C LEU A 449 -15.17 25.01 0.03
N PHE A 450 -14.19 24.49 0.76
CA PHE A 450 -13.60 25.12 1.94
C PHE A 450 -12.19 25.60 1.63
N SER A 451 -11.95 26.89 1.79
CA SER A 451 -10.65 27.50 1.51
C SER A 451 -9.58 26.99 2.47
N GLY A 452 -9.85 27.05 3.78
CA GLY A 452 -8.86 26.73 4.79
C GLY A 452 -8.06 27.97 5.21
N LYS A 453 -6.76 27.79 5.44
CA LYS A 453 -5.81 28.84 5.80
C LYS A 453 -4.87 29.07 4.63
N GLY A 454 -4.84 30.31 4.14
CA GLY A 454 -3.90 30.73 3.11
C GLY A 454 -4.55 31.75 2.22
N GLN A 455 -3.92 32.09 1.11
CA GLN A 455 -4.53 32.87 0.04
C GLN A 455 -5.04 31.93 -1.03
N ASP A 456 -6.32 31.57 -0.92
CA ASP A 456 -6.92 30.51 -1.71
C ASP A 456 -7.68 31.07 -2.91
N ILE A 457 -7.84 30.22 -3.93
CA ILE A 457 -8.66 30.49 -5.11
C ILE A 457 -9.67 29.35 -5.27
N LEU A 458 -10.95 29.69 -5.17
CA LEU A 458 -12.08 28.75 -5.27
C LEU A 458 -12.92 29.09 -6.49
N TYR A 459 -13.20 28.07 -7.31
CA TYR A 459 -14.15 28.13 -8.42
C TYR A 459 -15.24 27.06 -8.19
N GLY A 460 -16.49 27.48 -8.00
CA GLY A 460 -17.65 26.58 -7.88
C GLY A 460 -17.84 25.82 -9.19
N GLY A 461 -18.14 26.55 -10.26
CA GLY A 461 -18.24 25.99 -11.60
C GLY A 461 -19.67 26.02 -12.09
N SER A 462 -20.31 24.85 -12.24
CA SER A 462 -21.71 24.78 -12.61
C SER A 462 -22.52 23.98 -11.61
N GLY A 463 -23.58 24.59 -11.10
CA GLY A 463 -24.48 24.03 -10.10
C GLY A 463 -24.68 25.07 -9.01
N ASN A 464 -25.39 24.73 -7.94
CA ASN A 464 -25.62 25.68 -6.85
C ASN A 464 -24.56 25.41 -5.76
N ASP A 465 -23.47 26.15 -5.82
CA ASP A 465 -22.27 25.84 -5.06
C ASP A 465 -22.25 26.58 -3.71
N VAL A 466 -21.52 26.03 -2.75
CA VAL A 466 -21.27 26.64 -1.44
C VAL A 466 -19.78 26.86 -1.27
N LEU A 467 -19.34 28.12 -1.39
CA LEU A 467 -17.94 28.52 -1.24
C LEU A 467 -17.71 29.15 0.14
N ILE A 468 -16.79 28.58 0.92
CA ILE A 468 -16.56 28.93 2.32
C ILE A 468 -15.14 29.44 2.51
N ALA A 469 -14.99 30.76 2.65
CA ALA A 469 -13.73 31.41 3.00
C ALA A 469 -13.56 31.42 4.53
N ILE A 470 -12.51 30.76 5.03
CA ILE A 470 -12.27 30.63 6.48
C ILE A 470 -11.29 31.72 6.95
N GLU A 471 -10.03 31.61 6.55
CA GLU A 471 -8.96 32.57 6.85
C GLU A 471 -8.33 33.09 5.55
N GLY A 472 -7.46 34.10 5.67
CA GLY A 472 -6.67 34.65 4.57
C GLY A 472 -7.44 35.38 3.46
N ASP A 473 -6.71 35.92 2.50
CA ASP A 473 -7.25 36.85 1.49
C ASP A 473 -7.54 36.09 0.19
N ASN A 474 -8.80 35.65 0.03
CA ASN A 474 -9.15 34.67 -1.00
C ASN A 474 -9.81 35.27 -2.25
N ILE A 475 -9.86 34.49 -3.32
CA ILE A 475 -10.63 34.75 -4.53
C ILE A 475 -11.69 33.65 -4.69
N LEU A 476 -12.96 34.02 -4.71
CA LEU A 476 -14.07 33.08 -4.84
C LEU A 476 -14.91 33.46 -6.06
N ASP A 477 -15.17 32.50 -6.95
CA ASP A 477 -16.05 32.62 -8.12
C ASP A 477 -17.07 31.48 -8.10
N GLY A 478 -18.36 31.83 -7.99
CA GLY A 478 -19.46 30.86 -7.92
C GLY A 478 -19.67 30.17 -9.26
N GLY A 479 -19.71 30.95 -10.33
CA GLY A 479 -19.80 30.45 -11.69
C GLY A 479 -21.23 30.52 -12.24
N TYR A 480 -21.84 29.35 -12.50
CA TYR A 480 -23.18 29.26 -13.08
C TYR A 480 -24.18 28.69 -12.07
N HIS A 481 -25.37 29.30 -12.04
CA HIS A 481 -26.53 29.01 -11.17
C HIS A 481 -26.44 29.74 -9.82
N ASP A 482 -27.31 29.40 -8.88
CA ASP A 482 -27.55 30.23 -7.69
C ASP A 482 -26.56 29.81 -6.59
N ASP A 483 -25.51 30.59 -6.36
CA ASP A 483 -24.42 30.21 -5.45
C ASP A 483 -24.52 30.82 -4.05
N THR A 484 -23.87 30.21 -3.07
CA THR A 484 -23.79 30.70 -1.69
C THR A 484 -22.36 30.88 -1.24
N PHE A 485 -22.02 32.11 -0.85
CA PHE A 485 -20.71 32.46 -0.30
C PHE A 485 -20.81 32.63 1.21
N ILE A 486 -19.99 31.90 1.97
CA ILE A 486 -19.89 32.05 3.43
C ILE A 486 -18.51 32.59 3.77
N ILE A 487 -18.46 33.87 4.14
CA ILE A 487 -17.22 34.58 4.42
C ILE A 487 -17.04 34.69 5.93
N LYS A 488 -16.06 33.97 6.49
CA LYS A 488 -15.78 33.98 7.94
C LYS A 488 -14.68 34.95 8.33
N GLY A 489 -13.68 35.14 7.46
CA GLY A 489 -12.54 36.02 7.72
C GLY A 489 -11.88 36.51 6.44
N GLY A 490 -10.82 37.31 6.60
CA GLY A 490 -9.97 37.74 5.50
C GLY A 490 -10.52 38.84 4.59
N ASN A 491 -9.68 39.34 3.67
CA ASN A 491 -10.05 40.33 2.67
C ASN A 491 -10.28 39.66 1.32
N ASN A 492 -11.54 39.37 0.98
CA ASN A 492 -11.84 38.50 -0.14
C ASN A 492 -12.31 39.25 -1.39
N LYS A 493 -12.03 38.68 -2.56
CA LYS A 493 -12.59 39.08 -3.86
C LYS A 493 -13.64 38.06 -4.27
N LEU A 494 -14.86 38.52 -4.48
CA LEU A 494 -16.03 37.68 -4.69
C LEU A 494 -16.63 37.97 -6.07
N PHE A 495 -16.94 36.92 -6.81
CA PHE A 495 -17.60 36.95 -8.11
C PHE A 495 -18.80 36.01 -8.04
N GLY A 496 -20.01 36.56 -8.06
CA GLY A 496 -21.24 35.74 -8.12
C GLY A 496 -21.42 35.10 -9.50
N SER A 497 -20.98 35.80 -10.54
CA SER A 497 -21.07 35.39 -11.94
C SER A 497 -22.53 35.32 -12.44
N GLN A 498 -23.09 34.14 -12.70
CA GLN A 498 -24.43 33.99 -13.27
C GLN A 498 -25.36 33.30 -12.30
N GLY A 499 -26.39 34.00 -11.82
CA GLY A 499 -27.42 33.38 -11.00
C GLY A 499 -27.99 34.36 -10.01
N LYS A 500 -28.64 33.84 -8.98
CA LYS A 500 -29.05 34.60 -7.80
C LYS A 500 -28.19 34.20 -6.62
N ASP A 501 -27.18 35.02 -6.37
CA ASP A 501 -26.13 34.63 -5.44
C ASP A 501 -26.41 35.17 -4.04
N ASN A 502 -26.02 34.42 -3.02
CA ASN A 502 -26.20 34.78 -1.63
C ASN A 502 -24.87 34.92 -0.91
N PHE A 503 -24.50 36.16 -0.56
CA PHE A 503 -23.28 36.48 0.17
C PHE A 503 -23.56 36.59 1.67
N ILE A 504 -23.06 35.64 2.44
CA ILE A 504 -23.22 35.55 3.90
C ILE A 504 -21.90 35.95 4.58
N PHE A 505 -21.91 37.07 5.30
CA PHE A 505 -20.75 37.53 6.07
C PHE A 505 -20.90 37.21 7.55
N SER A 506 -19.94 36.48 8.10
CA SER A 506 -19.90 36.16 9.52
C SER A 506 -19.26 37.31 10.30
N LEU A 507 -19.88 37.69 11.42
CA LEU A 507 -19.42 38.74 12.32
C LEU A 507 -18.77 38.10 13.55
N GLU A 508 -17.43 38.09 13.58
CA GLU A 508 -16.65 37.64 14.74
C GLU A 508 -16.06 38.81 15.54
N LYS A 509 -15.85 38.61 16.85
CA LYS A 509 -15.30 39.65 17.73
C LYS A 509 -13.88 40.04 17.29
N ASN A 510 -13.60 41.35 17.23
CA ASN A 510 -12.30 41.92 16.89
C ASN A 510 -11.77 41.55 15.49
N THR A 511 -12.68 41.28 14.54
CA THR A 511 -12.31 41.11 13.14
C THR A 511 -12.47 42.41 12.36
N TYR A 512 -11.47 42.69 11.52
CA TYR A 512 -11.52 43.70 10.47
C TYR A 512 -11.33 42.98 9.15
N SER A 513 -12.30 43.11 8.24
CA SER A 513 -12.21 42.53 6.90
C SER A 513 -12.72 43.49 5.84
N HIS A 514 -12.05 43.47 4.69
CA HIS A 514 -12.36 44.25 3.51
C HIS A 514 -12.70 43.31 2.35
N ASN A 515 -13.98 43.20 2.00
CA ASN A 515 -14.44 42.30 0.96
C ASN A 515 -14.99 43.08 -0.23
N ILE A 516 -14.75 42.60 -1.45
CA ILE A 516 -15.23 43.25 -2.68
C ILE A 516 -15.99 42.22 -3.51
N ILE A 517 -17.26 42.50 -3.78
CA ILE A 517 -18.08 41.78 -4.77
C ILE A 517 -17.98 42.54 -6.09
N TYR A 518 -17.55 41.88 -7.16
CA TYR A 518 -17.19 42.55 -8.40
C TYR A 518 -18.37 42.74 -9.39
N ASP A 519 -19.43 41.96 -9.25
CA ASP A 519 -20.51 41.82 -10.22
C ASP A 519 -21.93 41.81 -9.61
N PHE A 520 -22.09 42.26 -8.37
CA PHE A 520 -23.34 42.26 -7.62
C PHE A 520 -24.53 42.83 -8.42
N ASN A 521 -25.56 42.01 -8.60
CA ASN A 521 -26.85 42.37 -9.20
C ASN A 521 -27.93 42.49 -8.13
N LYS A 522 -28.30 43.73 -7.78
CA LYS A 522 -29.33 44.03 -6.76
C LYS A 522 -30.72 43.41 -6.99
N ASP A 523 -31.04 43.01 -8.23
CA ASP A 523 -32.35 42.45 -8.59
C ASP A 523 -32.35 40.91 -8.50
N GLU A 524 -31.17 40.29 -8.39
CA GLU A 524 -30.97 38.83 -8.38
C GLU A 524 -30.34 38.37 -7.05
N ASP A 525 -29.31 39.09 -6.59
CA ASP A 525 -28.45 38.69 -5.47
C ASP A 525 -28.93 39.17 -4.11
N ALA A 526 -28.48 38.46 -3.07
CA ALA A 526 -28.76 38.71 -1.67
C ALA A 526 -27.48 38.86 -0.85
N ILE A 527 -27.55 39.70 0.19
CA ILE A 527 -26.50 39.83 1.19
C ILE A 527 -27.12 39.58 2.56
N SER A 528 -26.49 38.70 3.32
CA SER A 528 -26.89 38.31 4.67
C SER A 528 -25.72 38.45 5.64
N PHE A 529 -26.02 38.72 6.91
CA PHE A 529 -25.02 38.81 7.98
C PHE A 529 -25.37 37.84 9.10
N GLN A 530 -24.38 37.08 9.57
CA GLN A 530 -24.55 36.09 10.62
C GLN A 530 -23.65 36.42 11.82
N LEU A 531 -24.22 36.50 13.02
CA LEU A 531 -23.45 36.64 14.27
C LEU A 531 -23.03 35.26 14.78
N LEU A 532 -21.73 35.07 15.04
CA LEU A 532 -21.20 33.91 15.74
C LEU A 532 -20.99 34.28 17.21
N GLU A 533 -22.01 34.08 18.06
CA GLU A 533 -21.86 34.10 19.51
C GLU A 533 -22.09 32.69 20.07
N ASP A 534 -21.08 32.11 20.74
CA ASP A 534 -21.17 30.88 21.53
C ASP A 534 -21.90 29.70 20.84
N ASN A 535 -21.68 29.48 19.53
CA ASN A 535 -22.34 28.45 18.72
C ASN A 535 -23.88 28.56 18.67
N ILE A 536 -24.47 29.73 18.94
CA ILE A 536 -25.89 30.00 18.80
C ILE A 536 -26.14 30.88 17.58
N LEU A 537 -26.95 30.37 16.65
CA LEU A 537 -27.39 31.09 15.46
C LEU A 537 -28.33 32.22 15.85
N ILE A 538 -27.84 33.45 15.92
CA ILE A 538 -28.70 34.64 15.95
C ILE A 538 -28.84 35.09 14.50
N ASN A 539 -30.01 34.86 13.91
CA ASN A 539 -30.43 35.52 12.66
C ASN A 539 -30.98 36.90 13.05
N PRO A 540 -30.19 38.00 13.04
CA PRO A 540 -30.82 39.30 12.99
C PRO A 540 -31.59 39.35 11.66
N LEU A 541 -32.92 39.40 11.75
CA LEU A 541 -33.80 39.73 10.63
C LEU A 541 -33.43 41.15 10.14
N LEU A 542 -32.40 41.26 9.31
CA LEU A 542 -32.11 42.47 8.53
C LEU A 542 -33.08 42.47 7.34
N THR A 543 -34.30 42.91 7.62
CA THR A 543 -35.27 43.24 6.58
C THR A 543 -35.26 44.75 6.40
N LYS A 544 -34.68 45.27 5.28
CA LYS A 544 -35.35 46.23 4.37
C LYS A 544 -34.47 47.05 3.40
N GLU A 545 -35.11 47.27 2.23
CA GLU A 545 -35.22 48.44 1.33
C GLU A 545 -33.97 49.23 0.91
N PHE A 546 -33.56 48.95 -0.33
CA PHE A 546 -32.61 49.67 -1.17
C PHE A 546 -33.11 51.10 -1.50
N SER A 547 -32.27 52.11 -1.26
CA SER A 547 -32.57 53.52 -1.58
C SER A 547 -31.50 54.13 -2.50
N ASP A 548 -31.91 54.33 -3.75
CA ASP A 548 -31.14 54.71 -4.94
C ASP A 548 -30.75 56.21 -5.01
N LYS A 549 -30.01 56.74 -4.03
CA LYS A 549 -29.62 58.18 -4.11
C LYS A 549 -28.18 58.59 -3.92
N ASN A 550 -27.23 57.74 -3.57
CA ASN A 550 -25.80 58.12 -3.55
C ASN A 550 -24.81 56.93 -3.59
N ASN A 551 -25.23 55.72 -4.00
CA ASN A 551 -24.40 54.52 -3.93
C ASN A 551 -23.69 54.30 -2.57
N GLU A 552 -24.30 54.72 -1.46
CA GLU A 552 -23.84 54.39 -0.11
C GLU A 552 -24.89 53.50 0.54
N ILE A 553 -24.48 52.35 1.09
CA ILE A 553 -25.32 51.54 1.97
C ILE A 553 -24.71 51.66 3.37
N LYS A 554 -25.48 52.14 4.35
CA LYS A 554 -25.04 52.17 5.75
C LYS A 554 -25.92 51.24 6.55
N ILE A 555 -25.35 50.15 7.06
CA ILE A 555 -26.03 49.23 7.96
C ILE A 555 -25.43 49.43 9.36
N SER A 556 -26.18 50.07 10.23
CA SER A 556 -25.80 50.25 11.64
C SER A 556 -26.44 49.15 12.49
N TYR A 557 -25.63 48.30 13.14
CA TYR A 557 -26.13 47.38 14.18
C TYR A 557 -25.61 47.84 15.54
N ASP A 558 -26.49 48.47 16.33
CA ASP A 558 -26.15 48.92 17.68
C ASP A 558 -26.59 47.89 18.73
N ASN A 559 -25.67 47.57 19.65
CA ASN A 559 -25.99 47.74 21.07
C ASN A 559 -24.84 48.44 21.86
N LYS A 560 -23.62 48.57 21.30
CA LYS A 560 -22.71 49.75 21.36
C LYS A 560 -21.35 49.47 20.68
N LYS A 561 -21.33 49.70 19.35
CA LYS A 561 -20.16 49.89 18.44
C LYS A 561 -19.56 48.69 17.67
N THR A 562 -20.39 47.94 16.95
CA THR A 562 -19.97 47.35 15.66
C THR A 562 -20.56 48.22 14.55
N THR A 563 -19.73 48.77 13.66
CA THR A 563 -20.19 49.55 12.49
C THR A 563 -19.88 48.77 11.22
N LEU A 564 -20.90 48.49 10.42
CA LEU A 564 -20.77 47.94 9.08
C LEU A 564 -20.86 49.10 8.09
N GLU A 565 -19.75 49.42 7.42
CA GLU A 565 -19.68 50.48 6.42
C GLU A 565 -19.66 49.83 5.03
N ILE A 566 -20.66 50.10 4.19
CA ILE A 566 -20.69 49.67 2.78
C ILE A 566 -20.47 50.92 1.94
N THR A 567 -19.27 51.09 1.40
CA THR A 567 -18.90 52.25 0.60
C THR A 567 -18.79 51.87 -0.87
N ASN A 568 -19.42 52.61 -1.78
CA ASN A 568 -19.11 52.49 -3.21
C ASN A 568 -18.02 53.52 -3.54
N ASN A 569 -16.82 53.04 -3.85
CA ASN A 569 -15.69 53.89 -4.17
C ASN A 569 -15.86 54.55 -5.55
N ASN A 570 -16.62 55.66 -5.63
CA ASN A 570 -16.56 56.79 -6.59
C ASN A 570 -15.87 56.64 -7.98
N LYS A 571 -15.91 55.46 -8.59
CA LYS A 571 -15.50 55.18 -9.97
C LYS A 571 -16.62 54.34 -10.60
N PRO A 572 -17.10 54.70 -11.80
CA PRO A 572 -18.18 53.99 -12.45
C PRO A 572 -17.62 52.70 -13.05
N ILE A 573 -17.43 51.69 -12.23
CA ILE A 573 -17.44 50.30 -12.67
C ILE A 573 -18.79 49.78 -12.19
N ASN A 574 -19.75 49.70 -13.13
CA ASN A 574 -21.08 49.19 -12.84
C ASN A 574 -20.93 47.81 -12.17
N ASN A 575 -21.59 47.61 -11.02
CA ASN A 575 -21.74 46.35 -10.28
C ASN A 575 -20.66 45.97 -9.25
N GLN A 576 -19.70 46.86 -8.94
CA GLN A 576 -18.79 46.63 -7.80
C GLN A 576 -19.40 47.09 -6.46
N LEU A 577 -19.32 46.25 -5.42
CA LEU A 577 -19.75 46.53 -4.06
C LEU A 577 -18.63 46.21 -3.05
N THR A 578 -18.30 47.15 -2.16
CA THR A 578 -17.30 46.97 -1.11
C THR A 578 -17.97 46.83 0.25
N ILE A 579 -17.61 45.79 0.99
CA ILE A 579 -18.12 45.45 2.33
C ILE A 579 -16.96 45.54 3.34
N ASP A 580 -16.96 46.59 4.17
CA ASP A 580 -16.02 46.74 5.27
C ASP A 580 -16.67 46.33 6.60
N ILE A 581 -16.12 45.29 7.23
CA ILE A 581 -16.58 44.81 8.54
C ILE A 581 -15.62 45.32 9.61
N VAL A 582 -16.13 46.07 10.59
CA VAL A 582 -15.35 46.64 11.70
C VAL A 582 -15.99 46.27 13.04
N GLY A 583 -15.45 45.27 13.74
CA GLY A 583 -15.89 44.87 15.08
C GLY A 583 -14.92 45.29 16.19
N TYR A 584 -15.36 46.16 17.12
CA TYR A 584 -14.63 46.46 18.36
C TYR A 584 -15.51 46.18 19.58
N PHE A 585 -15.03 45.40 20.56
CA PHE A 585 -15.60 45.38 21.91
C PHE A 585 -14.52 45.38 22.98
N SER A 586 -14.68 46.21 24.02
CA SER A 586 -13.81 46.19 25.20
C SER A 586 -14.53 45.53 26.39
N TYR A 587 -13.78 44.90 27.29
CA TYR A 587 -14.31 44.29 28.53
C TYR A 587 -15.00 45.32 29.46
N GLU A 588 -14.79 46.62 29.23
CA GLU A 588 -15.33 47.72 30.04
C GLU A 588 -16.77 48.11 29.68
N ASP A 589 -17.28 47.67 28.52
CA ASP A 589 -18.62 48.03 28.01
C ASP A 589 -19.78 47.33 28.76
N LEU A 590 -19.48 46.38 29.66
CA LEU A 590 -20.45 45.61 30.45
C LEU A 590 -20.92 46.29 31.77
N PHE A 591 -20.28 47.38 32.22
CA PHE A 591 -20.56 47.96 33.55
C PHE A 591 -20.98 49.44 33.59
N LEU A 592 -21.23 50.09 32.45
CA LEU A 592 -21.71 51.48 32.44
C LEU A 592 -23.22 51.57 32.21
N ASN A 593 -23.98 51.23 33.24
CA ASN A 593 -25.26 51.87 33.57
C ASN A 593 -25.67 51.50 35.00
N ASN A 594 -25.18 52.25 35.98
CA ASN A 594 -25.90 52.59 37.22
C ASN A 594 -25.15 53.71 37.96
N SER A 595 -25.47 54.95 37.58
CA SER A 595 -25.48 56.10 38.48
C SER A 595 -26.75 56.90 38.20
#